data_AF-A0AAD3WVV3-F1
#
_entry.id   AF-A0AAD3WVV3-F1
#
_cell.length_a   1.000
_cell.length_b   1.000
_cell.length_c   1.000
_cell.angle_alpha   90.00
_cell.angle_beta   90.00
_cell.angle_gamma   90.00
#
_symmetry.space_group_name_H-M   'P 1'
#
loop_
_entity.id
_entity.type
_entity.pdbx_description
1 polymer ?
#
loop_
_entity_poly.entity_id
_entity_poly.type
_entity_poly.pdbx_seq_one_letter_code
_entity_poly.pdbx_strand_id
1 'polypeptide(L)'
;MDKIEFKLGNIVYSYHLTKEQQELLALTEQTEVDLNAWDGFSTALHNSIIQAIPDELKPPTEQEIQIANNMAKDLNLGLPDGYRESARVCRVFINQHQAAYDRLLAMFNGIKGQLLKSH
;
A
#
# COMPACT_ATOMS: atom_id res chain seq x y z
N MET A 1 17.44 -6.03 29.51
CA MET A 1 17.00 -6.45 28.17
C MET A 1 17.03 -5.20 27.30
N ASP A 2 17.88 -5.17 26.28
CA ASP A 2 18.13 -3.99 25.42
C ASP A 2 17.46 -4.09 24.04
N LYS A 3 16.74 -5.19 23.78
CA LYS A 3 15.94 -5.38 22.58
C LYS A 3 14.57 -5.98 22.86
N ILE A 4 13.60 -5.60 22.03
CA ILE A 4 12.33 -6.29 21.87
C ILE A 4 12.46 -7.21 20.66
N GLU A 5 12.09 -8.48 20.82
CA GLU A 5 12.06 -9.45 19.72
C GLU A 5 10.80 -10.30 19.81
N PHE A 6 10.05 -10.39 18.71
CA PHE A 6 8.90 -11.29 18.63
C PHE A 6 8.72 -11.81 17.20
N LYS A 7 8.16 -13.02 17.09
CA LYS A 7 7.94 -13.72 15.82
C LYS A 7 6.45 -13.85 15.55
N LEU A 8 6.01 -13.40 14.37
CA LEU A 8 4.64 -13.59 13.86
C LEU A 8 4.71 -14.36 12.55
N GLY A 9 4.36 -15.66 12.59
CA GLY A 9 4.49 -16.54 11.44
C GLY A 9 5.94 -16.59 10.93
N ASN A 10 6.17 -16.05 9.73
CA ASN A 10 7.48 -16.01 9.08
C ASN A 10 8.23 -14.66 9.25
N ILE A 11 7.64 -13.70 9.96
CA ILE A 11 8.25 -12.38 10.18
C ILE A 11 8.84 -12.32 11.59
N VAL A 12 10.09 -11.90 11.70
CA VAL A 12 10.74 -11.57 12.99
C VAL A 12 10.85 -10.07 13.11
N TYR A 13 10.22 -9.52 14.13
CA TYR A 13 10.31 -8.10 14.48
C TYR A 13 11.36 -7.94 15.56
N SER A 14 12.30 -7.03 15.34
CA SER A 14 13.35 -6.72 16.31
C SER A 14 13.50 -5.21 16.45
N TYR A 15 13.58 -4.73 17.68
CA TYR A 15 13.85 -3.32 17.98
C TYR A 15 14.90 -3.25 19.08
N HIS A 16 15.97 -2.49 18.85
CA HIS A 16 16.98 -2.20 19.87
C HIS A 16 16.64 -0.87 20.55
N LEU A 17 16.61 -0.88 21.88
CA LEU A 17 16.28 0.29 22.67
C LEU A 17 17.44 1.27 22.70
N THR A 18 17.13 2.56 22.61
CA THR A 18 18.09 3.64 22.85
C THR A 18 18.51 3.64 24.32
N LYS A 19 19.65 4.30 24.64
CA LYS A 19 20.10 4.44 26.03
C LYS A 19 19.05 5.12 26.91
N GLU A 20 18.44 6.19 26.41
CA GLU A 20 17.37 6.90 27.09
C GLU A 20 16.18 5.97 27.41
N GLN A 21 15.74 5.16 26.44
CA GLN A 21 14.65 4.20 26.68
C GLN A 21 15.02 3.13 27.71
N GLN A 22 16.28 2.66 27.72
CA GLN A 22 16.76 1.71 28.72
C GLN A 22 16.77 2.31 30.13
N GLU A 23 17.21 3.56 30.26
CA GLU A 23 17.20 4.31 31.53
C GLU A 23 15.76 4.52 32.02
N LEU A 24 14.84 4.89 31.13
CA LEU A 24 13.41 5.03 31.45
C LEU A 24 12.77 3.70 31.86
N LEU A 25 13.10 2.59 31.19
CA LEU A 25 12.62 1.25 31.56
C LEU A 25 13.06 0.82 32.96
N ALA A 26 14.25 1.24 33.41
CA ALA A 26 14.70 0.93 34.76
C ALA A 26 13.82 1.57 35.87
N LEU A 27 12.98 2.55 35.50
CA LEU A 27 12.08 3.24 36.41
C LEU A 27 10.65 2.66 36.43
N THR A 28 10.35 1.68 35.57
CA THR A 28 8.99 1.13 35.44
C THR A 28 8.73 0.00 36.42
N GLU A 29 7.49 -0.10 36.89
CA GLU A 29 6.98 -1.30 37.56
C GLU A 29 6.46 -2.33 36.55
N GLN A 30 6.16 -3.54 37.03
CA GLN A 30 5.55 -4.56 36.18
C GLN A 30 4.15 -4.10 35.73
N THR A 31 3.97 -3.96 34.43
CA THR A 31 2.73 -3.52 33.81
C THR A 31 2.46 -4.30 32.52
N GLU A 32 1.20 -4.37 32.11
CA GLU A 32 0.76 -4.96 30.84
C GLU A 32 0.33 -3.84 29.88
N VAL A 33 0.77 -3.94 28.63
CA VAL A 33 0.39 -3.00 27.57
C VAL A 33 -0.49 -3.75 26.56
N ASP A 34 -1.76 -3.35 26.46
CA ASP A 34 -2.66 -3.86 25.42
C ASP A 34 -2.35 -3.19 24.08
N LEU A 35 -1.80 -3.97 23.15
CA LEU A 35 -1.45 -3.50 21.81
C LEU A 35 -2.67 -3.13 20.97
N ASN A 36 -3.87 -3.63 21.30
CA ASN A 36 -5.10 -3.24 20.60
C ASN A 36 -5.51 -1.80 20.94
N ALA A 37 -5.10 -1.31 22.11
CA ALA A 37 -5.34 0.06 22.55
C ALA A 37 -4.28 1.05 22.04
N TRP A 38 -3.20 0.57 21.41
CA TRP A 38 -2.17 1.43 20.85
C TRP A 38 -2.63 2.00 19.50
N ASP A 39 -2.92 3.30 19.50
CA ASP A 39 -3.25 4.05 18.28
C ASP A 39 -2.16 3.90 17.20
N GLY A 40 -2.58 3.51 16.00
CA GLY A 40 -1.71 3.27 14.85
C GLY A 40 -1.00 1.90 14.81
N PHE A 41 -1.00 1.11 15.89
CA PHE A 41 -0.29 -0.18 15.90
C PHE A 41 -0.84 -1.16 14.87
N SER A 42 -2.17 -1.32 14.80
CA SER A 42 -2.82 -2.20 13.81
C SER A 42 -2.46 -1.83 12.37
N THR A 43 -2.40 -0.53 12.07
CA THR A 43 -2.00 -0.03 10.74
C THR A 43 -0.53 -0.32 10.46
N ALA A 44 0.37 -0.06 11.42
CA ALA A 44 1.79 -0.34 11.27
C ALA A 44 2.05 -1.85 11.06
N LEU A 45 1.38 -2.70 11.84
CA LEU A 45 1.48 -4.16 11.72
C LEU A 45 0.92 -4.67 10.39
N HIS A 46 -0.23 -4.14 9.94
CA HIS A 46 -0.77 -4.46 8.62
C HIS A 46 0.23 -4.13 7.51
N ASN A 47 0.79 -2.92 7.54
CA ASN A 47 1.74 -2.47 6.52
C ASN A 47 3.03 -3.30 6.52
N SER A 48 3.56 -3.67 7.69
CA SER A 48 4.75 -4.52 7.76
C SER A 48 4.50 -5.92 7.22
N ILE A 49 3.31 -6.49 7.46
CA ILE A 49 2.91 -7.77 6.86
C ILE A 49 2.87 -7.66 5.34
N ILE A 50 2.20 -6.63 4.79
CA ILE A 50 2.11 -6.40 3.34
C ILE A 50 3.49 -6.16 2.71
N GLN A 51 4.42 -5.51 3.42
CA GLN A 51 5.79 -5.28 2.94
C GLN A 51 6.65 -6.54 2.96
N ALA A 52 6.37 -7.49 3.86
CA ALA A 52 7.08 -8.76 3.94
C ALA A 52 6.65 -9.77 2.86
N ILE A 53 5.53 -9.54 2.18
CA ILE A 53 5.09 -10.38 1.05
C ILE A 53 6.01 -10.10 -0.15
N PRO A 54 6.64 -11.13 -0.76
CA PRO A 54 7.42 -10.96 -1.98
C PRO A 54 6.59 -10.29 -3.08
N ASP A 55 7.21 -9.40 -3.86
CA ASP A 55 6.49 -8.64 -4.91
C ASP A 55 5.74 -9.53 -5.91
N GLU A 56 6.24 -10.74 -6.17
CA GLU A 56 5.59 -11.73 -7.05
C GLU A 56 4.25 -12.25 -6.50
N LEU A 57 4.13 -12.30 -5.16
CA LEU A 57 2.97 -12.81 -4.43
C LEU A 57 2.12 -11.70 -3.81
N LYS A 58 2.53 -10.44 -3.97
CA LYS A 58 1.86 -9.30 -3.38
C LYS A 58 0.54 -9.07 -4.11
N PRO A 59 -0.60 -8.96 -3.41
CA PRO A 59 -1.84 -8.55 -4.05
C PRO A 59 -1.74 -7.08 -4.48
N PRO A 60 -2.39 -6.69 -5.60
CA PRO A 60 -2.54 -5.30 -5.95
C PRO A 60 -3.42 -4.59 -4.92
N THR A 61 -3.18 -3.30 -4.74
CA THR A 61 -4.05 -2.44 -3.92
C THR A 61 -5.38 -2.18 -4.64
N GLU A 62 -6.43 -1.88 -3.89
CA GLU A 62 -7.73 -1.48 -4.46
C GLU A 62 -7.60 -0.27 -5.42
N GLN A 63 -6.70 0.66 -5.13
CA GLN A 63 -6.40 1.79 -6.01
C GLN A 63 -5.79 1.34 -7.34
N GLU A 64 -4.83 0.41 -7.32
CA GLU A 64 -4.25 -0.15 -8.54
C GLU A 64 -5.28 -0.92 -9.36
N ILE A 65 -6.12 -1.74 -8.71
CA ILE A 65 -7.23 -2.46 -9.36
C ILE A 65 -8.20 -1.46 -10.01
N GLN A 66 -8.55 -0.38 -9.31
CA GLN A 66 -9.45 0.64 -9.84
C GLN A 66 -8.86 1.36 -11.05
N ILE A 67 -7.57 1.71 -11.01
CA ILE A 67 -6.86 2.33 -12.13
C ILE A 67 -6.86 1.36 -13.34
N ALA A 68 -6.51 0.10 -13.14
CA ALA A 68 -6.52 -0.91 -14.19
C ALA A 68 -7.91 -1.08 -14.82
N ASN A 69 -8.97 -1.16 -14.00
CA ASN A 69 -10.35 -1.27 -14.48
C ASN A 69 -10.80 -0.06 -15.30
N ASN A 70 -10.52 1.16 -14.82
CA ASN A 70 -10.87 2.39 -15.54
C ASN A 70 -10.12 2.47 -16.86
N MET A 71 -8.81 2.20 -16.83
CA MET A 71 -7.95 2.22 -18.01
C MET A 71 -8.40 1.20 -19.06
N ALA A 72 -8.73 -0.03 -18.64
CA ALA A 72 -9.24 -1.07 -19.54
C ALA A 72 -10.57 -0.67 -20.19
N LYS A 73 -11.50 -0.12 -19.39
CA LYS A 73 -12.79 0.36 -19.88
C LYS A 73 -12.63 1.52 -20.87
N ASP A 74 -11.86 2.53 -20.51
CA ASP A 74 -11.77 3.78 -21.27
C ASP A 74 -10.93 3.64 -22.54
N LEU A 75 -9.93 2.75 -22.54
CA LEU A 75 -9.13 2.41 -23.72
C LEU A 75 -9.68 1.20 -24.50
N ASN A 76 -10.79 0.61 -24.05
CA ASN A 76 -11.40 -0.60 -24.63
C ASN A 76 -10.40 -1.77 -24.77
N LEU A 77 -9.68 -2.06 -23.69
CA LEU A 77 -8.69 -3.13 -23.57
C LEU A 77 -9.25 -4.30 -22.73
N GLY A 78 -8.73 -5.50 -22.97
CA GLY A 78 -8.92 -6.62 -22.06
C GLY A 78 -8.05 -6.47 -20.81
N LEU A 79 -8.56 -6.91 -19.66
CA LEU A 79 -7.77 -7.02 -18.44
C LEU A 79 -6.93 -8.30 -18.47
N PRO A 80 -5.69 -8.29 -17.97
CA PRO A 80 -4.85 -9.49 -17.96
C PRO A 80 -5.32 -10.47 -16.89
N ASP A 81 -5.12 -11.76 -17.16
CA ASP A 81 -5.40 -12.82 -16.19
C ASP A 81 -4.52 -12.64 -14.93
N GLY A 82 -5.11 -12.77 -13.75
CA GLY A 82 -4.36 -12.65 -12.50
C GLY A 82 -4.13 -11.21 -12.01
N TYR A 83 -4.73 -10.20 -12.66
CA TYR A 83 -4.51 -8.79 -12.29
C TYR A 83 -5.08 -8.38 -10.94
N ARG A 84 -5.97 -9.18 -10.32
CA ARG A 84 -6.52 -8.91 -8.97
C ARG A 84 -5.72 -9.64 -7.89
N GLU A 85 -4.88 -10.58 -8.30
CA GLU A 85 -4.14 -11.49 -7.45
C GLU A 85 -2.65 -11.13 -7.39
N SER A 86 -2.10 -10.52 -8.44
CA SER A 86 -0.70 -10.13 -8.52
C SER A 86 -0.53 -8.64 -8.81
N ALA A 87 0.07 -7.93 -7.85
CA ALA A 87 0.48 -6.54 -7.99
C ALA A 87 1.43 -6.36 -9.18
N ARG A 88 2.29 -7.35 -9.45
CA ARG A 88 3.17 -7.34 -10.62
C ARG A 88 2.37 -7.32 -11.92
N VAL A 89 1.40 -8.22 -12.09
CA VAL A 89 0.53 -8.26 -13.29
C VAL A 89 -0.24 -6.96 -13.43
N CYS A 90 -0.86 -6.48 -12.35
CA CYS A 90 -1.62 -5.24 -12.34
C CYS A 90 -0.76 -4.02 -12.72
N ARG A 91 0.42 -3.86 -12.11
CA ARG A 91 1.34 -2.74 -12.37
C ARG A 91 1.93 -2.78 -13.76
N VAL A 92 2.28 -3.96 -14.28
CA VAL A 92 2.77 -4.11 -15.65
C VAL A 92 1.72 -3.61 -16.64
N PHE A 93 0.46 -4.00 -16.47
CA PHE A 93 -0.65 -3.51 -17.29
C PHE A 93 -0.81 -1.99 -17.21
N ILE A 94 -0.87 -1.43 -16.00
CA ILE A 94 -1.00 0.02 -15.80
C ILE A 94 0.15 0.76 -16.49
N ASN A 95 1.40 0.33 -16.25
CA ASN A 95 2.58 0.98 -16.82
C ASN A 95 2.62 0.90 -18.35
N GLN A 96 2.19 -0.22 -18.95
CA GLN A 96 2.14 -0.38 -20.40
C GLN A 96 1.16 0.59 -21.07
N HIS A 97 0.08 0.96 -20.38
CA HIS A 97 -1.02 1.73 -20.95
C HIS A 97 -1.14 3.16 -20.38
N GLN A 98 -0.35 3.53 -19.37
CA GLN A 98 -0.38 4.83 -18.71
C GLN A 98 -0.30 5.99 -19.70
N ALA A 99 0.67 5.97 -20.62
CA ALA A 99 0.87 7.06 -21.57
C ALA A 99 -0.33 7.25 -22.54
N ALA A 100 -1.03 6.18 -22.89
CA ALA A 100 -2.24 6.27 -23.72
C ALA A 100 -3.41 6.82 -22.92
N TYR A 101 -3.56 6.36 -21.68
CA TYR A 101 -4.61 6.81 -20.77
C TYR A 101 -4.46 8.29 -20.40
N ASP A 102 -3.25 8.76 -20.14
CA ASP A 102 -2.98 10.18 -19.84
C ASP A 102 -3.38 11.11 -21.00
N ARG A 103 -3.11 10.68 -22.26
CA ARG A 103 -3.54 11.42 -23.44
C ARG A 103 -5.05 11.50 -23.54
N LEU A 104 -5.76 10.40 -23.27
CA LEU A 104 -7.21 10.36 -23.27
C LEU A 104 -7.80 11.32 -22.22
N LEU A 105 -7.28 11.28 -20.99
CA LEU A 105 -7.71 12.19 -19.92
C LEU A 105 -7.45 13.66 -20.26
N ALA A 106 -6.30 13.97 -20.87
CA ALA A 106 -5.98 15.33 -21.32
C ALA A 106 -6.98 15.83 -22.37
N MET A 107 -7.38 14.98 -23.32
CA MET A 107 -8.39 15.32 -24.33
C MET A 107 -9.76 15.58 -23.68
N PHE A 108 -10.22 14.71 -22.77
CA PHE A 108 -11.49 14.90 -22.07
C PHE A 108 -11.52 16.19 -21.24
N ASN A 109 -10.45 16.49 -20.51
CA ASN A 109 -10.36 17.70 -19.70
C ASN A 109 -10.31 18.97 -20.57
N GLY A 110 -9.65 18.91 -21.73
CA GLY A 110 -9.65 19.98 -22.72
C GLY A 110 -11.05 20.26 -23.29
N ILE A 111 -11.79 19.21 -23.66
CA ILE A 111 -13.16 19.31 -24.19
C ILE A 111 -14.11 19.87 -23.12
N LYS A 112 -14.05 19.34 -21.90
CA LYS A 112 -14.88 19.82 -20.78
C LYS A 112 -14.61 21.29 -20.45
N GLY A 113 -13.33 21.71 -20.50
CA GLY A 113 -12.94 23.10 -20.31
C GLY A 113 -13.43 24.05 -21.41
N GLN A 114 -13.68 23.55 -22.62
CA GLN A 114 -14.28 24.32 -23.72
C GLN A 114 -15.80 24.42 -23.57
N LEU A 115 -16.47 23.34 -23.20
CA LEU A 115 -17.94 23.31 -22.99
C LEU A 115 -18.40 24.19 -21.83
N LEU A 116 -17.57 24.36 -20.80
CA LEU A 116 -17.86 25.24 -19.65
C LEU A 116 -17.62 26.73 -19.94
N LYS A 117 -16.90 27.08 -21.03
CA LYS A 117 -16.64 28.47 -21.45
C LYS A 117 -17.67 29.01 -22.44
N SER A 118 -18.55 28.16 -22.97
CA SER A 118 -19.60 28.50 -23.92
C SER A 118 -20.95 28.90 -23.28
N HIS A 119 -20.95 29.26 -21.99
CA HIS A 119 -22.09 29.78 -21.25
C HIS A 119 -21.76 31.13 -20.61
#